data_AF-Q0CQH3-F1
#
_entry.id   AF-Q0CQH3-F1
#
_cell.length_a   1.000
_cell.length_b   1.000
_cell.length_c   1.000
_cell.angle_alpha   90.00
_cell.angle_beta   90.00
_cell.angle_gamma   90.00
#
_symmetry.space_group_name_H-M   'P 1'
#
loop_
_entity.id
_entity.type
_entity.pdbx_description
1 polymer ?
#
loop_
_entity_poly.entity_id
_entity_poly.type
_entity_poly.pdbx_seq_one_letter_code
_entity_poly.pdbx_strand_id
1 'polypeptide(L)'
;MAASWASPNSPLAGYYKSARSTATTYYQQACNRRLRARPTRTLFLTVAACFFFLVMILRSSSGTQVDYWAKYPSFHFFHDRPEHSQVLPPHGPTIGINDTLPTNLTKTNPAFHVAIPARKKSRALCRLITSAMILNYPPPTLVRYGRQLPEGSREYDAMVDRITGIYNFLAYTPHVRDDDFVLIADGQDFFFQLPPEVMIQRFQDLLRENNEKLLKKYGLVKLERAPRRAGDEKVQKYTQRVLFSASKECFPNLPNDAGCVAVPSSSLPPDVYGWKTDLQPHKHRIRPRWIKPGAAIGQAGDLKAIYAELLHFVDQHRNVRGDYLALTQMFGRQEYVRELERRRSSSWLKEFLYRQIGISDASNITGADDPHLEGGRRYEYGIGLDYESRIFFNMLNSKMDVEWLKYNNISKTSSVQMEHGVPREHRLLLPDDLTAEKIGNPFTQPKFAKDEWVSPAFNKTLDKLPNSKNTSWHNIPLLTNIHSASVPALVHLDGDPAVRDFWWKKMWYQPHARALLRKYMRSPTGFEAAQSAMLGGQEWWDLRGGKGGLWTDKGEWLDFAEVCTGFERDLFDDGFGRWAHEGGDDDEQPVYNQFGNLIKGKEK
;
A
#
# COMPACT_ATOMS: atom_id res chain seq x y z
N MET A 1 68.85 9.94 -19.71
CA MET A 1 70.31 10.12 -19.69
C MET A 1 70.95 8.76 -19.91
N ALA A 2 71.92 8.73 -20.84
CA ALA A 2 72.73 7.60 -21.31
C ALA A 2 73.19 6.64 -20.19
N ALA A 3 73.06 5.31 -20.32
CA ALA A 3 73.76 4.33 -21.18
C ALA A 3 75.17 3.93 -20.70
N SER A 4 75.31 2.66 -20.28
CA SER A 4 76.46 1.76 -20.49
C SER A 4 75.98 0.32 -20.13
N TRP A 5 75.75 -0.62 -21.05
CA TRP A 5 76.65 -1.41 -21.92
C TRP A 5 77.70 -2.25 -21.17
N ALA A 6 77.46 -3.55 -21.04
CA ALA A 6 78.31 -4.63 -21.58
C ALA A 6 77.74 -6.04 -21.26
N SER A 7 77.49 -6.81 -22.32
CA SER A 7 77.36 -8.29 -22.37
C SER A 7 78.70 -8.86 -22.91
N PRO A 8 78.90 -10.15 -23.28
CA PRO A 8 78.23 -11.43 -23.00
C PRO A 8 79.23 -12.57 -22.66
N ASN A 9 78.76 -13.79 -22.41
CA ASN A 9 79.40 -15.03 -22.93
C ASN A 9 78.45 -16.24 -22.81
N SER A 10 77.94 -16.65 -23.97
CA SER A 10 77.30 -17.95 -24.28
C SER A 10 78.40 -19.02 -24.57
N PRO A 11 78.14 -20.35 -24.75
CA PRO A 11 77.25 -20.84 -25.82
C PRO A 11 76.45 -22.15 -25.54
N LEU A 12 75.33 -22.25 -26.25
CA LEU A 12 74.79 -23.40 -26.98
C LEU A 12 75.01 -24.82 -26.41
N ALA A 13 73.91 -25.52 -26.15
CA ALA A 13 73.39 -26.57 -27.06
C ALA A 13 72.49 -27.56 -26.30
N GLY A 14 71.37 -27.93 -26.92
CA GLY A 14 70.96 -29.33 -26.87
C GLY A 14 69.53 -29.63 -26.41
N TYR A 15 68.68 -29.82 -27.43
CA TYR A 15 67.79 -30.97 -27.56
C TYR A 15 66.61 -31.17 -26.58
N TYR A 16 65.42 -30.93 -27.14
CA TYR A 16 64.32 -31.90 -27.22
C TYR A 16 64.69 -33.33 -26.77
N LYS A 17 64.16 -33.73 -25.61
CA LYS A 17 63.57 -35.06 -25.31
C LYS A 17 63.42 -35.18 -23.79
N SER A 18 62.19 -35.16 -23.28
CA SER A 18 61.68 -36.16 -22.32
C SER A 18 60.28 -35.75 -21.82
N ALA A 19 59.29 -35.93 -22.69
CA ALA A 19 57.95 -36.26 -22.27
C ALA A 19 57.88 -37.80 -22.11
N ARG A 20 58.37 -38.30 -20.97
CA ARG A 20 58.15 -39.64 -20.38
C ARG A 20 59.30 -39.96 -19.43
N SER A 21 59.24 -39.47 -18.18
CA SER A 21 59.86 -40.14 -17.00
C SER A 21 59.68 -39.33 -15.70
N THR A 22 58.47 -38.84 -15.41
CA THR A 22 58.18 -38.24 -14.08
C THR A 22 56.85 -38.69 -13.50
N ALA A 23 56.27 -39.76 -14.05
CA ALA A 23 54.99 -40.33 -13.61
C ALA A 23 55.12 -41.66 -12.85
N THR A 24 56.33 -42.17 -12.61
CA THR A 24 56.52 -43.57 -12.13
C THR A 24 57.37 -43.74 -10.87
N THR A 25 57.73 -42.67 -10.16
CA THR A 25 58.50 -42.79 -8.90
C THR A 25 57.78 -42.27 -7.66
N TYR A 26 56.57 -41.71 -7.78
CA TYR A 26 55.72 -41.35 -6.64
C TYR A 26 54.49 -42.25 -6.47
N TYR A 27 54.19 -43.11 -7.44
CA TYR A 27 53.03 -44.02 -7.38
C TYR A 27 53.34 -45.42 -6.80
N GLN A 28 54.61 -45.79 -6.63
CA GLN A 28 55.02 -47.10 -6.09
C GLN A 28 55.49 -47.10 -4.63
N GLN A 29 55.25 -46.02 -3.87
CA GLN A 29 55.47 -45.98 -2.42
C GLN A 29 54.21 -45.69 -1.59
N ALA A 30 53.03 -45.61 -2.21
CA ALA A 30 51.76 -45.39 -1.51
C ALA A 30 50.85 -46.63 -1.43
N CYS A 31 51.13 -47.70 -2.18
CA CYS A 31 50.26 -48.90 -2.26
C CYS A 31 50.73 -50.10 -1.44
N ASN A 32 51.48 -49.91 -0.35
CA ASN A 32 51.79 -51.00 0.59
C ASN A 32 51.88 -50.54 2.06
N ARG A 33 50.90 -49.74 2.50
CA ARG A 33 50.58 -49.64 3.92
C ARG A 33 49.16 -50.13 4.13
N ARG A 34 49.04 -51.36 4.65
CA ARG A 34 47.82 -51.83 5.32
C ARG A 34 47.46 -50.80 6.40
N LEU A 35 46.50 -49.94 6.10
CA LEU A 35 45.82 -49.13 7.10
C LEU A 35 45.06 -50.10 8.00
N ARG A 36 45.67 -50.46 9.13
CA ARG A 36 44.92 -50.96 10.29
C ARG A 36 43.82 -49.93 10.54
N ALA A 37 42.58 -50.29 10.24
CA ALA A 37 41.42 -49.54 10.67
C ALA A 37 41.52 -49.42 12.20
N ARG A 38 41.92 -48.23 12.69
CA ARG A 38 41.96 -47.98 14.12
C ARG A 38 40.51 -48.05 14.60
N PRO A 39 40.16 -48.97 15.51
CA PRO A 39 38.77 -49.16 15.97
C PRO A 39 38.18 -47.88 16.57
N THR A 40 39.02 -46.93 16.96
CA THR A 40 38.63 -45.61 17.46
C THR A 40 37.96 -44.70 16.43
N ARG A 41 38.29 -44.83 15.14
CA ARG A 41 37.71 -43.97 14.08
C ARG A 41 36.31 -44.42 13.69
N THR A 42 36.09 -45.73 13.60
CA THR A 42 34.77 -46.34 13.45
C THR A 42 33.91 -46.08 14.68
N LEU A 43 34.47 -46.19 15.89
CA LEU A 43 33.74 -45.91 17.13
C LEU A 43 33.31 -44.44 17.23
N PHE A 44 34.15 -43.49 16.82
CA PHE A 44 33.79 -42.06 16.77
C PHE A 44 32.68 -41.79 15.77
N LEU A 45 32.73 -42.40 14.57
CA LEU A 45 31.71 -42.23 13.56
C LEU A 45 30.38 -42.88 13.98
N THR A 46 30.41 -44.04 14.65
CA THR A 46 29.20 -44.67 15.18
C THR A 46 28.62 -43.88 16.35
N VAL A 47 29.44 -43.34 17.25
CA VAL A 47 28.96 -42.50 18.34
C VAL A 47 28.38 -41.19 17.80
N ALA A 48 29.02 -40.56 16.80
CA ALA A 48 28.49 -39.37 16.15
C ALA A 48 27.17 -39.67 15.42
N ALA A 49 27.07 -40.79 14.72
CA ALA A 49 25.86 -41.21 14.03
C ALA A 49 24.74 -41.57 15.03
N CYS A 50 25.05 -42.28 16.11
CA CYS A 50 24.10 -42.59 17.19
C CYS A 50 23.65 -41.32 17.92
N PHE A 51 24.55 -40.37 18.19
CA PHE A 51 24.20 -39.08 18.78
C PHE A 51 23.29 -38.29 17.84
N PHE A 52 23.58 -38.29 16.53
CA PHE A 52 22.73 -37.66 15.52
C PHE A 52 21.34 -38.32 15.45
N PHE A 53 21.28 -39.66 15.49
CA PHE A 53 20.03 -40.42 15.54
C PHE A 53 19.25 -40.16 16.83
N LEU A 54 19.93 -40.10 17.97
CA LEU A 54 19.33 -39.85 19.29
C LEU A 54 18.78 -38.42 19.38
N VAL A 55 19.48 -37.42 18.82
CA VAL A 55 19.00 -36.04 18.69
C VAL A 55 17.80 -35.95 17.75
N MET A 56 17.77 -36.74 16.67
CA MET A 56 16.62 -36.81 15.76
C MET A 56 15.39 -37.46 16.44
N ILE A 57 15.59 -38.51 17.24
CA ILE A 57 14.51 -39.20 17.98
C ILE A 57 14.00 -38.33 19.14
N LEU A 58 14.90 -37.71 19.93
CA LEU A 58 14.53 -36.86 21.06
C LEU A 58 13.88 -35.53 20.62
N ARG A 59 14.05 -35.11 19.36
CA ARG A 59 13.38 -33.93 18.80
C ARG A 59 12.04 -34.24 18.13
N SER A 60 11.64 -35.52 18.05
CA SER A 60 10.28 -35.89 17.66
C SER A 60 9.30 -35.58 18.80
N SER A 61 9.13 -34.29 19.14
CA SER A 61 8.07 -33.86 20.03
C SER A 61 6.74 -33.97 19.29
N SER A 62 6.05 -35.08 19.50
CA SER A 62 4.63 -35.26 19.21
C SER A 62 3.79 -34.44 20.21
N GLY A 63 3.86 -33.12 20.10
CA GLY A 63 2.86 -32.25 20.72
C GLY A 63 1.61 -32.26 19.84
N THR A 64 0.44 -32.47 20.42
CA THR A 64 -0.86 -32.48 19.73
C THR A 64 -0.97 -31.23 18.86
N GLN A 65 -1.04 -31.46 17.55
CA GLN A 65 -0.72 -30.50 16.50
C GLN A 65 -1.93 -29.60 16.22
N VAL A 66 -1.92 -28.37 16.73
CA VAL A 66 -2.93 -27.38 16.35
C VAL A 66 -2.58 -26.84 14.97
N ASP A 67 -3.41 -27.18 13.98
CA ASP A 67 -3.41 -26.59 12.66
C ASP A 67 -4.32 -25.35 12.66
N TYR A 68 -3.70 -24.17 12.75
CA TYR A 68 -4.41 -22.90 12.75
C TYR A 68 -4.97 -22.56 11.35
N TRP A 69 -4.40 -23.14 10.29
CA TRP A 69 -4.79 -22.89 8.91
C TRP A 69 -5.98 -23.73 8.48
N ALA A 70 -6.05 -25.01 8.85
CA ALA A 70 -7.12 -25.92 8.41
C ALA A 70 -8.53 -25.43 8.77
N LYS A 71 -8.68 -24.72 9.91
CA LYS A 71 -9.97 -24.15 10.32
C LYS A 71 -10.26 -22.78 9.69
N TYR A 72 -9.23 -21.98 9.43
CA TYR A 72 -9.35 -20.64 8.85
C TYR A 72 -8.30 -20.42 7.76
N PRO A 73 -8.56 -20.93 6.54
CA PRO A 73 -7.63 -20.73 5.43
C PRO A 73 -7.56 -19.25 5.04
N SER A 74 -6.44 -18.85 4.43
CA SER A 74 -6.25 -17.48 3.91
C SER A 74 -7.17 -17.14 2.73
N PHE A 75 -7.82 -18.15 2.15
CA PHE A 75 -8.66 -18.04 0.97
C PHE A 75 -10.15 -18.09 1.35
N HIS A 76 -10.92 -17.10 0.86
CA HIS A 76 -12.37 -17.11 0.91
C HIS A 76 -12.92 -17.79 -0.37
N PHE A 77 -13.72 -18.86 -0.22
CA PHE A 77 -14.21 -19.72 -1.31
C PHE A 77 -15.12 -19.04 -2.35
N PHE A 78 -15.45 -17.76 -2.18
CA PHE A 78 -16.53 -17.09 -2.91
C PHE A 78 -16.11 -15.86 -3.71
N HIS A 79 -14.82 -15.54 -3.81
CA HIS A 79 -14.37 -14.30 -4.47
C HIS A 79 -13.13 -14.48 -5.35
N ASP A 80 -13.14 -13.77 -6.48
CA ASP A 80 -11.96 -13.59 -7.32
C ASP A 80 -10.81 -12.95 -6.53
N ARG A 81 -9.58 -13.31 -6.89
CA ARG A 81 -8.39 -12.77 -6.23
C ARG A 81 -8.25 -11.27 -6.52
N PRO A 82 -8.06 -10.41 -5.50
CA PRO A 82 -8.03 -8.96 -5.68
C PRO A 82 -6.93 -8.49 -6.65
N GLU A 83 -5.80 -9.20 -6.74
CA GLU A 83 -4.71 -8.92 -7.70
C GLU A 83 -5.07 -9.17 -9.18
N HIS A 84 -6.20 -9.82 -9.45
CA HIS A 84 -6.70 -10.15 -10.80
C HIS A 84 -8.06 -9.51 -11.12
N SER A 85 -8.74 -8.93 -10.12
CA SER A 85 -10.03 -8.28 -10.32
C SER A 85 -9.92 -7.05 -11.22
N GLN A 86 -10.81 -6.93 -12.20
CA GLN A 86 -10.88 -5.75 -13.06
C GLN A 86 -11.83 -4.73 -12.46
N VAL A 87 -11.32 -3.64 -11.87
CA VAL A 87 -12.15 -2.58 -11.25
C VAL A 87 -12.75 -1.66 -12.31
N LEU A 88 -11.99 -1.33 -13.36
CA LEU A 88 -12.48 -0.63 -14.54
C LEU A 88 -12.26 -1.47 -15.80
N PRO A 89 -13.19 -1.42 -16.78
CA PRO A 89 -12.99 -2.09 -18.05
C PRO A 89 -11.89 -1.38 -18.87
N PRO A 90 -11.06 -2.11 -19.63
CA PRO A 90 -10.00 -1.52 -20.46
C PRO A 90 -10.53 -0.71 -21.64
N HIS A 91 -11.79 -0.95 -22.04
CA HIS A 91 -12.49 -0.23 -23.09
C HIS A 91 -13.90 0.13 -22.60
N GLY A 92 -14.39 1.31 -22.98
CA GLY A 92 -15.77 1.71 -22.69
C GLY A 92 -16.78 0.73 -23.32
N PRO A 93 -18.02 0.67 -22.81
CA PRO A 93 -19.04 -0.22 -23.33
C PRO A 93 -19.22 0.01 -24.84
N THR A 94 -19.02 -1.05 -25.62
CA THR A 94 -19.26 -1.03 -27.06
C THR A 94 -20.76 -1.20 -27.28
N ILE A 95 -21.41 -0.17 -27.84
CA ILE A 95 -22.76 -0.33 -28.40
C ILE A 95 -22.61 -1.36 -29.52
N GLY A 96 -23.28 -2.51 -29.38
CA GLY A 96 -23.23 -3.57 -30.38
C GLY A 96 -23.70 -3.04 -31.73
N ILE A 97 -23.18 -3.61 -32.82
CA ILE A 97 -23.42 -3.23 -34.23
C ILE A 97 -24.93 -3.19 -34.62
N ASN A 98 -25.83 -3.65 -33.74
CA ASN A 98 -27.28 -3.72 -33.95
C ASN A 98 -28.12 -2.80 -33.03
N ASP A 99 -27.54 -1.80 -32.35
CA ASP A 99 -28.27 -0.89 -31.44
C ASP A 99 -29.04 -1.60 -30.29
N THR A 100 -28.69 -2.85 -29.97
CA THR A 100 -29.30 -3.60 -28.88
C THR A 100 -28.55 -3.38 -27.58
N LEU A 101 -29.25 -2.90 -26.54
CA LEU A 101 -28.74 -2.79 -25.16
C LEU A 101 -28.25 -4.17 -24.64
N PRO A 102 -27.11 -4.23 -23.92
CA PRO A 102 -26.66 -5.45 -23.27
C PRO A 102 -27.75 -6.00 -22.34
N THR A 103 -27.99 -7.32 -22.39
CA THR A 103 -29.04 -7.99 -21.60
C THR A 103 -28.77 -7.99 -20.09
N ASN A 104 -27.59 -7.55 -19.64
CA ASN A 104 -27.26 -7.41 -18.22
C ASN A 104 -26.80 -5.98 -17.90
N LEU A 105 -27.72 -5.19 -17.34
CA LEU A 105 -27.53 -3.78 -16.99
C LEU A 105 -26.93 -3.57 -15.59
N THR A 106 -26.44 -4.62 -14.94
CA THR A 106 -25.76 -4.50 -13.63
C THR A 106 -24.25 -4.45 -13.82
N LYS A 107 -23.58 -3.53 -13.12
CA LYS A 107 -22.11 -3.52 -12.99
C LYS A 107 -21.63 -4.90 -12.54
N THR A 108 -20.82 -5.56 -13.37
CA THR A 108 -20.32 -6.91 -13.10
C THR A 108 -18.95 -6.89 -12.43
N ASN A 109 -18.19 -5.82 -12.63
CA ASN A 109 -16.92 -5.58 -11.98
C ASN A 109 -17.09 -5.02 -10.55
N PRO A 110 -16.11 -5.27 -9.66
CA PRO A 110 -16.02 -4.62 -8.36
C PRO A 110 -16.06 -3.09 -8.44
N ALA A 111 -16.78 -2.46 -7.52
CA ALA A 111 -16.72 -1.02 -7.30
C ALA A 111 -15.49 -0.64 -6.46
N PHE A 112 -15.14 0.65 -6.48
CA PHE A 112 -14.14 1.26 -5.63
C PHE A 112 -14.77 2.36 -4.78
N HIS A 113 -14.69 2.22 -3.46
CA HIS A 113 -15.22 3.16 -2.49
C HIS A 113 -14.10 3.82 -1.68
N VAL A 114 -14.26 5.11 -1.39
CA VAL A 114 -13.37 5.84 -0.47
C VAL A 114 -14.15 6.17 0.80
N ALA A 115 -13.75 5.59 1.92
CA ALA A 115 -14.38 5.79 3.22
C ALA A 115 -13.50 6.67 4.12
N ILE A 116 -14.05 7.79 4.58
CA ILE A 116 -13.35 8.77 5.42
C ILE A 116 -14.10 8.89 6.75
N PRO A 117 -13.62 8.28 7.85
CA PRO A 117 -14.18 8.52 9.17
C PRO A 117 -13.95 9.97 9.59
N ALA A 118 -15.04 10.74 9.69
CA ALA A 118 -14.99 12.14 10.09
C ALA A 118 -16.33 12.57 10.70
N ARG A 119 -16.30 13.00 11.97
CA ARG A 119 -17.51 13.43 12.69
C ARG A 119 -17.93 14.87 12.39
N LYS A 120 -16.97 15.73 12.05
CA LYS A 120 -17.17 17.16 11.83
C LYS A 120 -16.27 17.68 10.73
N LYS A 121 -16.68 18.78 10.11
CA LYS A 121 -15.84 19.52 9.16
C LYS A 121 -14.55 20.01 9.81
N SER A 122 -13.47 20.02 9.04
CA SER A 122 -12.16 20.55 9.44
C SER A 122 -11.34 20.94 8.22
N ARG A 123 -10.35 21.81 8.41
CA ARG A 123 -9.41 22.20 7.33
C ARG A 123 -8.69 21.00 6.70
N ALA A 124 -8.33 19.99 7.50
CA ALA A 124 -7.66 18.79 7.01
C ALA A 124 -8.61 17.89 6.20
N LEU A 125 -9.84 17.70 6.69
CA LEU A 125 -10.86 16.97 5.96
C LEU A 125 -11.10 17.61 4.59
N CYS A 126 -11.20 18.94 4.54
CA CYS A 126 -11.42 19.65 3.28
C CYS A 126 -10.24 19.55 2.32
N ARG A 127 -8.99 19.49 2.81
CA ARG A 127 -7.83 19.21 1.96
C ARG A 127 -7.89 17.81 1.36
N LEU A 128 -8.23 16.81 2.18
CA LEU A 128 -8.41 15.42 1.72
C LEU A 128 -9.49 15.34 0.64
N ILE A 129 -10.68 15.90 0.90
CA ILE A 129 -11.81 15.93 -0.04
C ILE A 129 -11.43 16.65 -1.34
N THR A 130 -10.82 17.84 -1.23
CA THR A 130 -10.44 18.63 -2.41
C THR A 130 -9.41 17.89 -3.26
N SER A 131 -8.41 17.27 -2.63
CA SER A 131 -7.42 16.45 -3.35
C SER A 131 -8.04 15.24 -4.03
N ALA A 132 -8.99 14.56 -3.37
CA ALA A 132 -9.72 13.43 -3.94
C ALA A 132 -10.51 13.84 -5.19
N MET A 133 -11.25 14.95 -5.11
CA MET A 133 -12.02 15.48 -6.24
C MET A 133 -11.13 15.92 -7.40
N ILE A 134 -10.06 16.67 -7.14
CA ILE A 134 -9.10 17.11 -8.18
C ILE A 134 -8.48 15.91 -8.91
N LEU A 135 -8.20 14.83 -8.19
CA LEU A 135 -7.61 13.60 -8.72
C LEU A 135 -8.64 12.60 -9.24
N ASN A 136 -9.92 12.96 -9.28
CA ASN A 136 -11.03 12.15 -9.81
C ASN A 136 -11.25 10.82 -9.08
N TYR A 137 -10.98 10.77 -7.77
CA TYR A 137 -11.44 9.67 -6.91
C TYR A 137 -12.97 9.59 -6.89
N PRO A 138 -13.56 8.40 -6.64
CA PRO A 138 -15.00 8.30 -6.39
C PRO A 138 -15.43 9.24 -5.26
N PRO A 139 -16.66 9.79 -5.29
CA PRO A 139 -17.19 10.63 -4.22
C PRO A 139 -16.99 9.98 -2.85
N PRO A 140 -16.19 10.59 -1.96
CA PRO A 140 -15.89 9.96 -0.69
C PRO A 140 -17.13 9.82 0.18
N THR A 141 -17.17 8.76 0.99
CA THR A 141 -18.21 8.54 2.00
C THR A 141 -17.69 8.96 3.36
N LEU A 142 -18.33 9.97 3.95
CA LEU A 142 -18.06 10.41 5.32
C LEU A 142 -18.75 9.47 6.30
N VAL A 143 -17.95 8.77 7.09
CA VAL A 143 -18.41 7.81 8.10
C VAL A 143 -18.55 8.52 9.45
N ARG A 144 -19.70 8.35 10.11
CA ARG A 144 -20.09 9.04 11.37
C ARG A 144 -20.24 10.56 11.25
N TYR A 145 -20.48 11.12 10.07
CA TYR A 145 -20.61 12.57 9.90
C TYR A 145 -21.82 13.14 10.64
N GLY A 146 -21.64 14.30 11.30
CA GLY A 146 -22.69 14.96 12.09
C GLY A 146 -22.98 14.29 13.44
N ARG A 147 -22.39 13.13 13.74
CA ARG A 147 -22.58 12.44 15.03
C ARG A 147 -21.80 13.13 16.14
N GLN A 148 -22.51 13.54 17.19
CA GLN A 148 -21.91 14.03 18.42
C GLN A 148 -21.76 12.88 19.42
N LEU A 149 -20.63 12.86 20.11
CA LEU A 149 -20.43 11.94 21.23
C LEU A 149 -20.99 12.57 22.51
N PRO A 150 -21.45 11.76 23.48
CA PRO A 150 -21.92 12.28 24.77
C PRO A 150 -20.91 13.22 25.43
N GLU A 151 -21.40 14.20 26.17
CA GLU A 151 -20.54 15.08 26.98
C GLU A 151 -19.67 14.24 27.94
N GLY A 152 -18.38 14.57 28.02
CA GLY A 152 -17.40 13.81 28.81
C GLY A 152 -16.78 12.60 28.10
N SER A 153 -17.13 12.35 26.83
CA SER A 153 -16.46 11.31 26.02
C SER A 153 -14.96 11.55 25.91
N ARG A 154 -14.17 10.48 26.09
CA ARG A 154 -12.71 10.50 26.05
C ARG A 154 -12.19 10.11 24.66
N GLU A 155 -10.87 10.20 24.49
CA GLU A 155 -10.19 9.78 23.25
C GLU A 155 -10.46 8.31 22.90
N TYR A 156 -10.51 7.43 23.89
CA TYR A 156 -10.89 6.03 23.71
C TYR A 156 -12.28 5.89 23.08
N ASP A 157 -13.28 6.64 23.55
CA ASP A 157 -14.65 6.55 23.05
C ASP A 157 -14.74 7.03 21.59
N ALA A 158 -13.96 8.07 21.25
CA ALA A 158 -13.84 8.54 19.87
C ALA A 158 -13.15 7.52 18.93
N MET A 159 -12.15 6.80 19.44
CA MET A 159 -11.48 5.71 18.72
C MET A 159 -12.45 4.54 18.48
N VAL A 160 -13.18 4.10 19.51
CA VAL A 160 -14.20 3.04 19.38
C VAL A 160 -15.32 3.44 18.41
N ASP A 161 -15.85 4.67 18.50
CA ASP A 161 -16.89 5.16 17.59
C ASP A 161 -16.41 5.17 16.13
N ARG A 162 -15.13 5.54 15.89
CA ARG A 162 -14.47 5.48 14.58
C ARG A 162 -14.40 4.05 14.04
N ILE A 163 -13.85 3.10 14.80
CA ILE A 163 -13.75 1.70 14.35
C ILE A 163 -15.16 1.14 14.09
N THR A 164 -16.11 1.44 14.98
CA THR A 164 -17.50 0.98 14.84
C THR A 164 -18.14 1.56 13.58
N GLY A 165 -17.88 2.84 13.28
CA GLY A 165 -18.34 3.48 12.05
C GLY A 165 -17.81 2.76 10.81
N ILE A 166 -16.51 2.48 10.76
CA ILE A 166 -15.88 1.80 9.63
C ILE A 166 -16.45 0.38 9.47
N TYR A 167 -16.55 -0.37 10.56
CA TYR A 167 -17.15 -1.71 10.53
C TYR A 167 -18.59 -1.67 10.02
N ASN A 168 -19.42 -0.75 10.53
CA ASN A 168 -20.81 -0.61 10.10
C ASN A 168 -20.92 -0.23 8.62
N PHE A 169 -20.03 0.65 8.14
CA PHE A 169 -19.96 0.99 6.73
C PHE A 169 -19.65 -0.25 5.87
N LEU A 170 -18.71 -1.08 6.28
CA LEU A 170 -18.32 -2.30 5.55
C LEU A 170 -19.38 -3.41 5.63
N ALA A 171 -20.07 -3.55 6.77
CA ALA A 171 -20.95 -4.68 7.06
C ALA A 171 -22.41 -4.45 6.69
N TYR A 172 -22.90 -3.21 6.76
CA TYR A 172 -24.34 -2.92 6.71
C TYR A 172 -24.75 -1.92 5.62
N THR A 173 -23.81 -1.39 4.85
CA THR A 173 -24.12 -0.47 3.76
C THR A 173 -24.61 -1.25 2.52
N PRO A 174 -25.85 -1.06 2.05
CA PRO A 174 -26.45 -1.93 1.01
C PRO A 174 -25.70 -1.99 -0.32
N HIS A 175 -25.01 -0.92 -0.70
CA HIS A 175 -24.30 -0.79 -1.98
C HIS A 175 -22.81 -1.11 -1.89
N VAL A 176 -22.32 -1.61 -0.75
CA VAL A 176 -20.94 -2.07 -0.58
C VAL A 176 -20.95 -3.60 -0.56
N ARG A 177 -20.43 -4.22 -1.61
CA ARG A 177 -20.37 -5.68 -1.74
C ARG A 177 -19.03 -6.21 -1.25
N ASP A 178 -18.99 -7.47 -0.83
CA ASP A 178 -17.78 -8.08 -0.24
C ASP A 178 -16.58 -8.13 -1.22
N ASP A 179 -16.82 -8.13 -2.53
CA ASP A 179 -15.81 -8.10 -3.59
C ASP A 179 -15.35 -6.68 -3.97
N ASP A 180 -16.06 -5.64 -3.54
CA ASP A 180 -15.73 -4.24 -3.84
C ASP A 180 -14.48 -3.79 -3.09
N PHE A 181 -13.69 -2.92 -3.73
CA PHE A 181 -12.49 -2.34 -3.15
C PHE A 181 -12.87 -1.16 -2.27
N VAL A 182 -12.32 -1.09 -1.07
CA VAL A 182 -12.51 0.04 -0.16
C VAL A 182 -11.16 0.58 0.26
N LEU A 183 -10.94 1.87 0.01
CA LEU A 183 -9.88 2.65 0.65
C LEU A 183 -10.45 3.33 1.88
N ILE A 184 -9.88 3.02 3.04
CA ILE A 184 -10.15 3.72 4.30
C ILE A 184 -8.99 4.68 4.54
N ALA A 185 -9.27 5.97 4.76
CA ALA A 185 -8.26 6.97 5.07
C ALA A 185 -8.77 7.96 6.12
N ASP A 186 -7.99 8.23 7.17
CA ASP A 186 -8.40 9.14 8.24
C ASP A 186 -8.62 10.58 7.72
N GLY A 187 -9.65 11.26 8.21
CA GLY A 187 -10.03 12.60 7.78
C GLY A 187 -9.20 13.74 8.38
N GLN A 188 -8.10 13.43 9.07
CA GLN A 188 -7.38 14.39 9.93
C GLN A 188 -6.03 14.86 9.38
N ASP A 189 -5.33 14.04 8.61
CA ASP A 189 -3.93 14.31 8.24
C ASP A 189 -3.47 13.59 6.96
N PHE A 190 -4.42 13.35 6.05
CA PHE A 190 -4.16 12.80 4.73
C PHE A 190 -4.44 13.80 3.61
N PHE A 191 -3.72 13.64 2.50
CA PHE A 191 -4.15 14.13 1.18
C PHE A 191 -3.63 13.24 0.06
N PHE A 192 -4.35 13.23 -1.05
CA PHE A 192 -4.00 12.46 -2.24
C PHE A 192 -3.01 13.24 -3.12
N GLN A 193 -2.04 12.52 -3.70
CA GLN A 193 -1.09 13.05 -4.66
C GLN A 193 -1.32 12.53 -6.08
N LEU A 194 -1.75 11.27 -6.22
CA LEU A 194 -1.90 10.59 -7.51
C LEU A 194 -3.33 10.09 -7.74
N PRO A 195 -3.76 9.93 -9.02
CA PRO A 195 -5.10 9.44 -9.39
C PRO A 195 -5.41 8.01 -8.87
N PRO A 196 -6.71 7.64 -8.76
CA PRO A 196 -7.12 6.32 -8.27
C PRO A 196 -6.66 5.16 -9.16
N GLU A 197 -6.54 5.37 -10.48
CA GLU A 197 -6.06 4.36 -11.43
C GLU A 197 -4.65 3.87 -11.06
N VAL A 198 -3.77 4.81 -10.72
CA VAL A 198 -2.39 4.51 -10.29
C VAL A 198 -2.39 3.80 -8.93
N MET A 199 -3.23 4.24 -8.00
CA MET A 199 -3.35 3.62 -6.68
C MET A 199 -3.80 2.16 -6.77
N ILE A 200 -4.88 1.90 -7.52
CA ILE A 200 -5.44 0.54 -7.69
C ILE A 200 -4.44 -0.36 -8.41
N GLN A 201 -3.81 0.13 -9.49
CA GLN A 201 -2.80 -0.63 -10.20
C GLN A 201 -1.65 -1.04 -9.26
N ARG A 202 -1.11 -0.09 -8.48
CA ARG A 202 -0.04 -0.38 -7.52
C ARG A 202 -0.47 -1.32 -6.41
N PHE A 203 -1.71 -1.22 -5.94
CA PHE A 203 -2.26 -2.16 -4.96
C PHE A 203 -2.23 -3.59 -5.50
N GLN A 204 -2.74 -3.79 -6.70
CA GLN A 204 -2.81 -5.10 -7.33
C GLN A 204 -1.43 -5.66 -7.67
N ASP A 205 -0.50 -4.81 -8.12
CA ASP A 205 0.88 -5.22 -8.40
C ASP A 205 1.61 -5.62 -7.11
N LEU A 206 1.47 -4.85 -6.02
CA LEU A 206 2.03 -5.20 -4.71
C LEU A 206 1.47 -6.54 -4.19
N LEU A 207 0.17 -6.78 -4.33
CA LEU A 207 -0.44 -8.05 -3.96
C LEU A 207 0.13 -9.20 -4.79
N ARG A 208 0.27 -9.03 -6.12
CA ARG A 208 0.85 -10.04 -7.01
C ARG A 208 2.29 -10.38 -6.61
N GLU A 209 3.13 -9.38 -6.47
CA GLU A 209 4.54 -9.53 -6.08
C GLU A 209 4.68 -10.22 -4.70
N ASN A 210 3.89 -9.82 -3.72
CA ASN A 210 3.98 -10.38 -2.38
C ASN A 210 3.34 -11.79 -2.29
N ASN A 211 2.27 -12.04 -3.02
CA ASN A 211 1.67 -13.38 -3.09
C ASN A 211 2.60 -14.37 -3.79
N GLU A 212 3.38 -13.95 -4.79
CA GLU A 212 4.43 -14.79 -5.36
C GLU A 212 5.54 -15.12 -4.35
N LYS A 213 5.95 -14.14 -3.51
CA LYS A 213 6.92 -14.38 -2.42
C LYS A 213 6.35 -15.36 -1.39
N LEU A 214 5.09 -15.20 -0.99
CA LEU A 214 4.41 -16.12 -0.07
C LEU A 214 4.29 -17.53 -0.66
N LEU A 215 3.97 -17.65 -1.95
CA LEU A 215 3.91 -18.94 -2.65
C LEU A 215 5.28 -19.64 -2.62
N LYS A 216 6.36 -18.90 -2.93
CA LYS A 216 7.73 -19.44 -2.87
C LYS A 216 8.14 -19.86 -1.46
N LYS A 217 7.73 -19.10 -0.44
CA LYS A 217 8.10 -19.31 0.97
C LYS A 217 7.32 -20.44 1.64
N TYR A 218 6.01 -20.56 1.38
CA TYR A 218 5.10 -21.45 2.12
C TYR A 218 4.49 -22.57 1.26
N GLY A 219 4.53 -22.44 -0.07
CA GLY A 219 4.05 -23.47 -1.00
C GLY A 219 2.52 -23.58 -1.11
N LEU A 220 2.10 -24.73 -1.62
CA LEU A 220 0.70 -25.08 -1.87
C LEU A 220 0.22 -26.10 -0.83
N VAL A 221 -1.07 -26.03 -0.48
CA VAL A 221 -1.75 -27.01 0.39
C VAL A 221 -2.86 -27.69 -0.41
N LYS A 222 -3.06 -28.99 -0.15
CA LYS A 222 -4.20 -29.74 -0.68
C LYS A 222 -5.42 -29.49 0.20
N LEU A 223 -6.55 -29.13 -0.40
CA LEU A 223 -7.82 -29.04 0.31
C LEU A 223 -8.42 -30.44 0.46
N GLU A 224 -8.56 -30.94 1.68
CA GLU A 224 -9.38 -32.12 1.96
C GLU A 224 -10.86 -31.71 1.90
N ARG A 225 -11.51 -31.82 0.73
CA ARG A 225 -12.96 -31.66 0.62
C ARG A 225 -13.66 -32.98 0.98
N ALA A 226 -14.76 -32.87 1.76
CA ALA A 226 -15.78 -33.91 1.92
C ALA A 226 -16.42 -34.29 0.55
N PRO A 227 -17.00 -35.50 0.42
CA PRO A 227 -17.08 -36.20 -0.85
C PRO A 227 -18.30 -35.73 -1.64
N ARG A 228 -18.12 -34.82 -2.59
CA ARG A 228 -18.88 -34.76 -3.87
C ARG A 228 -18.40 -33.57 -4.69
N ARG A 229 -17.64 -33.92 -5.74
CA ARG A 229 -17.21 -33.10 -6.90
C ARG A 229 -15.79 -32.52 -6.84
N ALA A 230 -14.95 -33.22 -7.61
CA ALA A 230 -13.83 -32.76 -8.44
C ALA A 230 -12.53 -32.29 -7.75
N GLY A 231 -11.56 -33.23 -7.70
CA GLY A 231 -10.12 -32.97 -7.82
C GLY A 231 -9.37 -32.55 -6.56
N ASP A 232 -8.15 -33.07 -6.39
CA ASP A 232 -7.13 -32.55 -5.47
C ASP A 232 -6.75 -31.10 -5.89
N GLU A 233 -7.58 -30.12 -5.53
CA GLU A 233 -7.30 -28.71 -5.80
C GLU A 233 -6.20 -28.24 -4.85
N LYS A 234 -5.03 -27.90 -5.43
CA LYS A 234 -3.91 -27.31 -4.69
C LYS A 234 -4.08 -25.80 -4.67
N VAL A 235 -4.23 -25.23 -3.48
CA VAL A 235 -4.33 -23.77 -3.28
C VAL A 235 -3.09 -23.23 -2.61
N GLN A 236 -2.80 -21.96 -2.87
CA GLN A 236 -1.75 -21.25 -2.18
C GLN A 236 -2.07 -21.15 -0.69
N LYS A 237 -1.08 -21.44 0.16
CA LYS A 237 -1.29 -21.50 1.61
C LYS A 237 -1.63 -20.14 2.23
N TYR A 238 -0.88 -19.11 1.90
CA TYR A 238 -1.08 -17.75 2.44
C TYR A 238 -1.09 -16.73 1.32
N THR A 239 -1.98 -15.75 1.43
CA THR A 239 -2.18 -14.67 0.46
C THR A 239 -2.42 -13.36 1.19
N GLN A 240 -1.73 -12.29 0.79
CA GLN A 240 -2.08 -10.92 1.13
C GLN A 240 -3.27 -10.47 0.28
N ARG A 241 -4.19 -9.76 0.92
CA ARG A 241 -5.46 -9.26 0.35
C ARG A 241 -5.77 -7.84 0.79
N VAL A 242 -5.18 -7.39 1.90
CA VAL A 242 -5.33 -6.04 2.44
C VAL A 242 -3.95 -5.44 2.64
N LEU A 243 -3.76 -4.20 2.22
CA LEU A 243 -2.53 -3.44 2.46
C LEU A 243 -2.79 -2.31 3.46
N PHE A 244 -1.95 -2.26 4.48
CA PHE A 244 -1.81 -1.13 5.39
C PHE A 244 -0.52 -0.36 5.10
N SER A 245 -0.42 0.85 5.65
CA SER A 245 0.80 1.64 5.57
C SER A 245 1.90 1.07 6.49
N ALA A 246 3.16 1.16 6.05
CA ALA A 246 4.32 0.73 6.83
C ALA A 246 4.95 1.92 7.58
N SER A 247 5.33 1.70 8.83
CA SER A 247 5.98 2.67 9.72
C SER A 247 7.40 2.24 10.07
N LYS A 248 8.26 3.22 10.38
CA LYS A 248 9.63 3.06 10.91
C LYS A 248 9.69 2.91 12.44
N GLU A 249 8.53 2.87 13.09
CA GLU A 249 8.41 2.67 14.52
C GLU A 249 7.26 1.70 14.81
N CYS A 250 7.51 0.73 15.70
CA CYS A 250 6.48 -0.17 16.21
C CYS A 250 5.60 0.52 17.26
N PHE A 251 4.56 -0.16 17.74
CA PHE A 251 3.80 0.30 18.90
C PHE A 251 4.75 0.53 20.10
N PRO A 252 4.67 1.69 20.78
CA PRO A 252 5.61 2.01 21.86
C PRO A 252 5.46 1.07 23.06
N ASN A 253 6.55 0.85 23.78
CA ASN A 253 6.62 0.02 25.00
C ASN A 253 6.29 -1.48 24.79
N LEU A 254 6.41 -1.98 23.57
CA LEU A 254 6.25 -3.41 23.24
C LEU A 254 7.44 -3.99 22.48
N PRO A 255 8.69 -3.83 22.95
CA PRO A 255 9.89 -4.17 22.17
C PRO A 255 9.97 -5.64 21.77
N ASN A 256 9.43 -6.55 22.60
CA ASN A 256 9.47 -7.98 22.40
C ASN A 256 8.13 -8.56 21.89
N ASP A 257 7.10 -7.75 21.69
CA ASP A 257 5.82 -8.25 21.19
C ASP A 257 6.00 -8.85 19.78
N ALA A 258 5.27 -9.91 19.47
CA ALA A 258 5.30 -10.55 18.16
C ALA A 258 5.06 -9.53 17.01
N GLY A 259 4.22 -8.52 17.23
CA GLY A 259 3.95 -7.42 16.28
C GLY A 259 5.15 -6.50 16.01
N CYS A 260 6.18 -6.56 16.86
CA CYS A 260 7.41 -5.80 16.67
C CYS A 260 8.59 -6.64 16.19
N VAL A 261 8.64 -7.93 16.59
CA VAL A 261 9.78 -8.82 16.36
C VAL A 261 9.54 -9.83 15.23
N ALA A 262 8.36 -10.46 15.20
CA ALA A 262 8.04 -11.54 14.28
C ALA A 262 7.60 -11.06 12.87
N VAL A 263 7.46 -9.75 12.68
CA VAL A 263 7.09 -9.16 11.39
C VAL A 263 8.21 -9.31 10.35
N PRO A 264 7.87 -9.47 9.06
CA PRO A 264 8.85 -9.54 7.99
C PRO A 264 9.78 -8.33 7.93
N SER A 265 11.01 -8.55 7.48
CA SER A 265 11.92 -7.46 7.12
C SER A 265 11.36 -6.63 5.96
N SER A 266 11.71 -5.34 5.94
CA SER A 266 11.38 -4.44 4.83
C SER A 266 11.94 -4.96 3.50
N SER A 267 11.21 -4.75 2.40
CA SER A 267 11.69 -5.07 1.04
C SER A 267 12.76 -4.10 0.53
N LEU A 268 12.94 -2.95 1.19
CA LEU A 268 14.01 -2.01 0.85
C LEU A 268 15.40 -2.65 1.05
N PRO A 269 16.42 -2.23 0.27
CA PRO A 269 17.78 -2.74 0.43
C PRO A 269 18.29 -2.64 1.87
N PRO A 270 19.04 -3.63 2.38
CA PRO A 270 19.52 -3.65 3.77
C PRO A 270 20.51 -2.53 4.10
N ASP A 271 21.02 -1.84 3.09
CA ASP A 271 21.96 -0.73 3.16
C ASP A 271 21.38 0.57 2.59
N VAL A 272 20.05 0.71 2.51
CA VAL A 272 19.38 1.86 1.85
C VAL A 272 19.73 3.23 2.46
N TYR A 273 20.12 3.29 3.74
CA TYR A 273 20.67 4.48 4.42
C TYR A 273 22.18 4.35 4.71
N GLY A 274 22.88 3.55 3.91
CA GLY A 274 24.27 3.15 4.11
C GLY A 274 24.46 2.15 5.26
N TRP A 275 25.69 2.06 5.76
CA TRP A 275 26.07 1.12 6.84
C TRP A 275 25.35 1.36 8.18
N LYS A 276 24.63 2.48 8.32
CA LYS A 276 23.84 2.83 9.52
C LYS A 276 22.37 2.41 9.42
N THR A 277 21.98 1.72 8.37
CA THR A 277 20.61 1.22 8.18
C THR A 277 20.20 0.31 9.33
N ASP A 278 18.99 0.51 9.85
CA ASP A 278 18.41 -0.26 10.97
C ASP A 278 19.22 -0.21 12.28
N LEU A 279 20.14 0.75 12.45
CA LEU A 279 20.90 0.96 13.68
C LEU A 279 20.29 2.05 14.57
N GLN A 280 20.11 1.73 15.86
CA GLN A 280 19.74 2.70 16.89
C GLN A 280 20.91 3.67 17.17
N PRO A 281 20.66 4.95 17.56
CA PRO A 281 19.37 5.56 17.92
C PRO A 281 18.66 6.29 16.76
N HIS A 282 19.13 6.15 15.53
CA HIS A 282 18.66 6.96 14.40
C HIS A 282 17.36 6.42 13.79
N LYS A 283 16.21 6.70 14.41
CA LYS A 283 14.88 6.28 13.94
C LYS A 283 14.59 6.61 12.47
N HIS A 284 15.20 7.68 11.94
CA HIS A 284 15.06 8.06 10.54
C HIS A 284 15.81 7.16 9.54
N ARG A 285 16.73 6.31 9.99
CA ARG A 285 17.47 5.34 9.16
C ARG A 285 16.97 3.90 9.33
N ILE A 286 15.80 3.74 9.94
CA ILE A 286 15.15 2.45 10.07
C ILE A 286 14.29 2.24 8.83
N ARG A 287 14.37 1.06 8.21
CA ARG A 287 13.48 0.71 7.12
C ARG A 287 12.07 0.47 7.68
N PRO A 288 11.02 1.02 7.06
CA PRO A 288 9.66 0.80 7.52
C PRO A 288 9.31 -0.68 7.41
N ARG A 289 8.70 -1.23 8.47
CA ARG A 289 8.24 -2.63 8.50
C ARG A 289 7.11 -2.93 9.48
N TRP A 290 6.72 -1.96 10.30
CA TRP A 290 5.65 -2.13 11.27
C TRP A 290 4.34 -1.58 10.72
N ILE A 291 3.24 -2.25 11.02
CA ILE A 291 1.91 -1.80 10.62
C ILE A 291 1.57 -0.46 11.27
N LYS A 292 0.86 0.42 10.55
CA LYS A 292 0.38 1.70 11.09
C LYS A 292 -1.11 1.88 10.77
N PRO A 293 -1.95 2.28 11.76
CA PRO A 293 -3.33 2.66 11.48
C PRO A 293 -3.40 3.99 10.71
N GLY A 294 -4.54 4.24 10.11
CA GLY A 294 -4.87 5.53 9.48
C GLY A 294 -5.20 5.40 8.00
N ALA A 295 -4.59 4.43 7.30
CA ALA A 295 -4.99 4.07 5.94
C ALA A 295 -4.89 2.57 5.69
N ALA A 296 -5.87 2.05 4.96
CA ALA A 296 -5.92 0.66 4.51
C ALA A 296 -6.68 0.56 3.19
N ILE A 297 -6.27 -0.37 2.33
CA ILE A 297 -6.98 -0.71 1.10
C ILE A 297 -7.10 -2.23 0.96
N GLY A 298 -8.27 -2.70 0.55
CA GLY A 298 -8.57 -4.11 0.35
C GLY A 298 -10.01 -4.32 -0.12
N GLN A 299 -10.41 -5.58 -0.30
CA GLN A 299 -11.82 -5.89 -0.54
C GLN A 299 -12.64 -5.68 0.74
N ALA A 300 -13.91 -5.28 0.60
CA ALA A 300 -14.77 -4.97 1.72
C ALA A 300 -14.95 -6.17 2.66
N GLY A 301 -15.05 -7.40 2.10
CA GLY A 301 -15.17 -8.63 2.89
C GLY A 301 -13.96 -8.89 3.79
N ASP A 302 -12.75 -8.62 3.29
CA ASP A 302 -11.50 -8.80 4.06
C ASP A 302 -11.34 -7.72 5.14
N LEU A 303 -11.62 -6.46 4.78
CA LEU A 303 -11.61 -5.35 5.72
C LEU A 303 -12.66 -5.54 6.82
N LYS A 304 -13.85 -6.04 6.49
CA LYS A 304 -14.92 -6.36 7.45
C LYS A 304 -14.44 -7.34 8.51
N ALA A 305 -13.71 -8.39 8.13
CA ALA A 305 -13.15 -9.35 9.08
C ALA A 305 -12.09 -8.73 10.00
N ILE A 306 -11.24 -7.86 9.47
CA ILE A 306 -10.22 -7.16 10.26
C ILE A 306 -10.88 -6.20 11.27
N TYR A 307 -11.80 -5.35 10.82
CA TYR A 307 -12.46 -4.38 11.68
C TYR A 307 -13.39 -5.03 12.71
N ALA A 308 -13.96 -6.20 12.42
CA ALA A 308 -14.67 -7.00 13.42
C ALA A 308 -13.76 -7.44 14.58
N GLU A 309 -12.56 -7.94 14.26
CA GLU A 309 -11.57 -8.33 15.29
C GLU A 309 -11.03 -7.12 16.04
N LEU A 310 -10.84 -5.98 15.37
CA LEU A 310 -10.48 -4.73 16.05
C LEU A 310 -11.53 -4.32 17.08
N LEU A 311 -12.82 -4.37 16.72
CA LEU A 311 -13.92 -4.08 17.64
C LEU A 311 -13.92 -5.04 18.83
N HIS A 312 -13.77 -6.33 18.57
CA HIS A 312 -13.69 -7.33 19.62
C HIS A 312 -12.52 -7.06 20.58
N PHE A 313 -11.35 -6.70 20.05
CA PHE A 313 -10.17 -6.39 20.83
C PHE A 313 -10.35 -5.17 21.73
N VAL A 314 -10.84 -4.05 21.18
CA VAL A 314 -10.97 -2.79 21.93
C VAL A 314 -12.05 -2.85 22.99
N ASP A 315 -13.10 -3.67 22.80
CA ASP A 315 -14.14 -3.93 23.80
C ASP A 315 -13.55 -4.64 25.04
N GLN A 316 -12.64 -5.60 24.82
CA GLN A 316 -11.95 -6.32 25.89
C GLN A 316 -10.80 -5.53 26.53
N HIS A 317 -10.13 -4.66 25.76
CA HIS A 317 -8.91 -3.98 26.18
C HIS A 317 -9.07 -2.46 26.06
N ARG A 318 -9.37 -1.81 27.19
CA ARG A 318 -9.51 -0.35 27.23
C ARG A 318 -8.16 0.36 27.15
N ASN A 319 -7.73 0.69 25.93
CA ASN A 319 -6.52 1.45 25.65
C ASN A 319 -6.81 2.59 24.67
N VAL A 320 -6.33 3.80 24.97
CA VAL A 320 -6.53 5.00 24.12
C VAL A 320 -6.03 4.80 22.69
N ARG A 321 -4.95 4.02 22.50
CA ARG A 321 -4.40 3.62 21.20
C ARG A 321 -4.73 2.16 20.86
N GLY A 322 -5.92 1.72 21.27
CA GLY A 322 -6.39 0.34 21.17
C GLY A 322 -6.40 -0.19 19.74
N ASP A 323 -6.75 0.65 18.76
CA ASP A 323 -6.68 0.29 17.34
C ASP A 323 -5.25 -0.03 16.87
N TYR A 324 -4.27 0.80 17.24
CA TYR A 324 -2.88 0.59 16.88
C TYR A 324 -2.31 -0.65 17.58
N LEU A 325 -2.64 -0.84 18.86
CA LEU A 325 -2.24 -2.02 19.63
C LEU A 325 -2.84 -3.29 19.01
N ALA A 326 -4.14 -3.29 18.74
CA ALA A 326 -4.84 -4.42 18.15
C ALA A 326 -4.25 -4.79 16.79
N LEU A 327 -4.06 -3.82 15.89
CA LEU A 327 -3.45 -4.06 14.58
C LEU A 327 -2.03 -4.62 14.69
N THR A 328 -1.23 -4.11 15.63
CA THR A 328 0.13 -4.58 15.88
C THR A 328 0.12 -6.05 16.31
N GLN A 329 -0.74 -6.42 17.26
CA GLN A 329 -0.85 -7.80 17.74
C GLN A 329 -1.49 -8.73 16.71
N MET A 330 -2.48 -8.27 15.95
CA MET A 330 -3.09 -9.04 14.86
C MET A 330 -2.05 -9.37 13.78
N PHE A 331 -1.32 -8.36 13.29
CA PHE A 331 -0.28 -8.55 12.28
C PHE A 331 0.87 -9.41 12.83
N GLY A 332 1.30 -9.17 14.07
CA GLY A 332 2.30 -9.98 14.75
C GLY A 332 1.94 -11.45 14.86
N ARG A 333 0.73 -11.76 15.33
CA ARG A 333 0.23 -13.13 15.47
C ARG A 333 0.09 -13.82 14.11
N GLN A 334 -0.38 -13.12 13.08
CA GLN A 334 -0.44 -13.65 11.72
C GLN A 334 0.95 -14.12 11.26
N GLU A 335 1.96 -13.26 11.35
CA GLU A 335 3.32 -13.56 10.90
C GLU A 335 4.02 -14.59 11.78
N TYR A 336 3.74 -14.57 13.09
CA TYR A 336 4.23 -15.57 14.04
C TYR A 336 3.70 -16.97 13.69
N VAL A 337 2.39 -17.12 13.45
CA VAL A 337 1.77 -18.39 13.05
C VAL A 337 2.32 -18.87 11.70
N ARG A 338 2.45 -17.98 10.71
CA ARG A 338 3.08 -18.30 9.42
C ARG A 338 4.50 -18.86 9.63
N GLU A 339 5.34 -18.20 10.44
CA GLU A 339 6.71 -18.66 10.70
C GLU A 339 6.77 -19.96 11.52
N LEU A 340 5.87 -20.16 12.49
CA LEU A 340 5.75 -21.43 13.21
C LEU A 340 5.49 -22.60 12.24
N GLU A 341 4.56 -22.43 11.31
CA GLU A 341 4.22 -23.47 10.33
C GLU A 341 5.35 -23.69 9.30
N ARG A 342 6.07 -22.64 8.93
CA ARG A 342 7.26 -22.75 8.09
C ARG A 342 8.36 -23.56 8.78
N ARG A 343 8.62 -23.32 10.06
CA ARG A 343 9.62 -24.09 10.84
C ARG A 343 9.24 -25.56 10.97
N ARG A 344 7.94 -25.88 11.01
CA ARG A 344 7.43 -27.26 11.02
C ARG A 344 7.66 -27.98 9.68
N SER A 345 7.57 -27.25 8.56
CA SER A 345 7.66 -27.81 7.21
C SER A 345 9.05 -27.68 6.56
N SER A 346 9.90 -26.79 7.08
CA SER A 346 11.24 -26.55 6.51
C SER A 346 12.28 -27.56 7.03
N SER A 347 13.23 -27.91 6.16
CA SER A 347 14.37 -28.73 6.51
C SER A 347 15.41 -27.91 7.28
N TRP A 348 15.80 -28.38 8.47
CA TRP A 348 16.83 -27.72 9.28
C TRP A 348 18.15 -27.50 8.52
N LEU A 349 18.57 -28.45 7.67
CA LEU A 349 19.79 -28.31 6.86
C LEU A 349 19.67 -27.16 5.86
N LYS A 350 18.50 -27.02 5.21
CA LYS A 350 18.22 -25.95 4.25
C LYS A 350 18.23 -24.59 4.95
N GLU A 351 17.58 -24.48 6.10
CA GLU A 351 17.57 -23.25 6.91
C GLU A 351 18.97 -22.85 7.39
N PHE A 352 19.74 -23.82 7.87
CA PHE A 352 21.11 -23.58 8.30
C PHE A 352 21.95 -23.02 7.14
N LEU A 353 21.88 -23.64 5.96
CA LEU A 353 22.59 -23.17 4.76
C LEU A 353 22.13 -21.77 4.36
N TYR A 354 20.82 -21.53 4.25
CA TYR A 354 20.25 -20.22 3.88
C TYR A 354 20.67 -19.12 4.84
N ARG A 355 20.75 -19.43 6.14
CA ARG A 355 21.24 -18.49 7.14
C ARG A 355 22.73 -18.21 7.00
N GLN A 356 23.55 -19.20 6.65
CA GLN A 356 24.99 -19.00 6.45
C GLN A 356 25.29 -18.17 5.19
N ILE A 357 24.52 -18.33 4.12
CA ILE A 357 24.70 -17.59 2.86
C ILE A 357 23.90 -16.27 2.79
N GLY A 358 23.15 -15.93 3.84
CA GLY A 358 22.41 -14.66 3.94
C GLY A 358 21.13 -14.56 3.10
N ILE A 359 20.53 -15.68 2.67
CA ILE A 359 19.32 -15.72 1.82
C ILE A 359 18.12 -16.29 2.62
N SER A 360 18.17 -16.17 3.96
CA SER A 360 17.11 -16.69 4.82
C SER A 360 15.95 -15.70 4.90
N ASP A 361 14.78 -16.09 4.38
CA ASP A 361 13.52 -15.35 4.52
C ASP A 361 12.81 -15.59 5.87
N ALA A 362 13.46 -16.29 6.81
CA ALA A 362 12.89 -16.62 8.12
C ALA A 362 12.62 -15.35 8.95
N SER A 363 11.42 -15.26 9.52
CA SER A 363 11.12 -14.20 10.50
C SER A 363 11.75 -14.54 11.86
N ASN A 364 12.15 -13.51 12.60
CA ASN A 364 12.68 -13.70 13.94
C ASN A 364 11.53 -13.93 14.93
N ILE A 365 11.31 -15.17 15.34
CA ILE A 365 10.34 -15.48 16.41
C ILE A 365 11.01 -15.86 17.75
N THR A 366 12.35 -15.97 17.77
CA THR A 366 13.09 -16.36 18.99
C THR A 366 13.29 -15.21 19.97
N GLY A 367 13.27 -13.97 19.50
CA GLY A 367 13.30 -12.78 20.35
C GLY A 367 11.92 -12.21 20.68
N ALA A 368 10.85 -12.88 20.23
CA ALA A 368 9.48 -12.47 20.50
C ALA A 368 8.98 -13.14 21.77
N ASP A 369 8.22 -12.41 22.58
CA ASP A 369 7.40 -13.00 23.64
C ASP A 369 6.36 -13.91 22.96
N ASP A 370 6.19 -15.13 23.48
CA ASP A 370 5.27 -16.12 22.90
C ASP A 370 3.82 -15.56 22.97
N PRO A 371 3.20 -15.24 21.82
CA PRO A 371 1.85 -14.70 21.86
C PRO A 371 0.88 -15.77 22.33
N HIS A 372 -0.12 -15.38 23.14
CA HIS A 372 -1.18 -16.32 23.50
C HIS A 372 -1.98 -16.72 22.24
N LEU A 373 -1.81 -17.97 21.81
CA LEU A 373 -2.51 -18.57 20.68
C LEU A 373 -3.59 -19.54 21.18
N GLU A 374 -4.84 -19.21 20.91
CA GLU A 374 -6.02 -20.00 21.26
C GLU A 374 -6.36 -20.97 20.12
N GLY A 375 -6.60 -22.23 20.49
CA GLY A 375 -7.03 -23.25 19.55
C GLY A 375 -8.36 -22.87 18.91
N GLY A 376 -8.40 -22.89 17.58
CA GLY A 376 -9.63 -22.65 16.84
C GLY A 376 -10.06 -21.19 16.72
N ARG A 377 -9.12 -20.25 16.86
CA ARG A 377 -9.26 -18.82 16.52
C ARG A 377 -8.61 -18.51 15.15
N ARG A 378 -9.09 -17.46 14.47
CA ARG A 378 -8.50 -16.97 13.21
C ARG A 378 -7.29 -16.08 13.50
N TYR A 379 -6.15 -16.40 12.88
CA TYR A 379 -4.94 -15.56 12.90
C TYR A 379 -4.51 -15.08 11.51
N GLU A 380 -5.11 -15.62 10.45
CA GLU A 380 -4.81 -15.24 9.07
C GLU A 380 -5.89 -14.28 8.55
N TYR A 381 -5.48 -13.04 8.27
CA TYR A 381 -6.36 -11.96 7.80
C TYR A 381 -5.91 -11.38 6.45
N GLY A 382 -4.90 -11.98 5.80
CA GLY A 382 -4.35 -11.49 4.54
C GLY A 382 -3.72 -10.11 4.67
N ILE A 383 -3.26 -9.71 5.86
CA ILE A 383 -2.66 -8.39 6.09
C ILE A 383 -1.27 -8.36 5.45
N GLY A 384 -1.01 -7.32 4.66
CA GLY A 384 0.29 -6.94 4.10
C GLY A 384 0.58 -5.46 4.33
N LEU A 385 1.83 -5.06 4.08
CA LEU A 385 2.30 -3.68 4.26
C LEU A 385 2.91 -3.12 2.97
N ASP A 386 2.72 -1.81 2.75
CA ASP A 386 3.44 -1.05 1.72
C ASP A 386 4.79 -0.54 2.26
N TYR A 387 5.82 -1.39 2.18
CA TYR A 387 7.16 -1.11 2.69
C TYR A 387 7.89 0.02 1.92
N GLU A 388 7.59 0.20 0.63
CA GLU A 388 8.32 1.12 -0.25
C GLU A 388 7.61 2.47 -0.41
N SER A 389 6.48 2.67 0.27
CA SER A 389 5.64 3.86 0.10
C SER A 389 5.20 4.08 -1.35
N ARG A 390 4.85 3.00 -2.06
CA ARG A 390 4.30 3.08 -3.43
C ARG A 390 2.88 3.65 -3.42
N ILE A 391 2.11 3.38 -2.38
CA ILE A 391 0.75 3.87 -2.16
C ILE A 391 0.71 4.81 -0.97
N PHE A 392 1.19 4.37 0.19
CA PHE A 392 1.08 5.07 1.46
C PHE A 392 2.44 5.58 1.94
N PHE A 393 2.58 6.89 2.07
CA PHE A 393 3.73 7.48 2.76
C PHE A 393 3.36 7.94 4.16
N ASN A 394 4.11 7.48 5.17
CA ASN A 394 4.00 7.93 6.56
C ASN A 394 5.15 8.87 6.92
N MET A 395 4.82 10.08 7.38
CA MET A 395 5.83 11.13 7.66
C MET A 395 6.63 10.88 8.94
N LEU A 396 6.04 10.25 9.95
CA LEU A 396 6.71 10.00 11.24
C LEU A 396 8.03 9.23 11.02
N ASN A 397 9.15 9.86 11.41
CA ASN A 397 10.53 9.39 11.16
C ASN A 397 10.96 9.26 9.69
N SER A 398 10.12 9.62 8.71
CA SER A 398 10.44 9.53 7.27
C SER A 398 10.46 10.89 6.57
N LYS A 399 10.33 12.00 7.30
CA LYS A 399 10.39 13.37 6.74
C LYS A 399 11.63 13.62 5.87
N MET A 400 12.77 13.01 6.19
CA MET A 400 14.03 13.17 5.45
C MET A 400 14.17 12.23 4.24
N ASP A 401 13.22 11.30 4.06
CA ASP A 401 13.26 10.34 2.96
C ASP A 401 12.59 10.87 1.69
N VAL A 402 12.02 12.08 1.76
CA VAL A 402 11.22 12.63 0.67
C VAL A 402 11.73 13.97 0.18
N GLU A 403 11.66 14.12 -1.13
CA GLU A 403 11.96 15.37 -1.82
C GLU A 403 10.87 15.72 -2.83
N TRP A 404 10.77 16.99 -3.18
CA TRP A 404 9.86 17.48 -4.21
C TRP A 404 10.60 17.60 -5.53
N LEU A 405 10.41 16.63 -6.41
CA LEU A 405 11.22 16.48 -7.62
C LEU A 405 10.43 16.81 -8.89
N LYS A 406 11.10 17.50 -9.80
CA LYS A 406 10.67 17.64 -11.20
C LYS A 406 11.58 16.77 -12.05
N TYR A 407 11.03 15.72 -12.64
CA TYR A 407 11.82 14.69 -13.32
C TYR A 407 12.46 15.16 -14.64
N ASN A 408 12.00 16.28 -15.20
CA ASN A 408 12.69 16.91 -16.33
C ASN A 408 14.05 17.52 -15.95
N ASN A 409 14.31 17.79 -14.67
CA ASN A 409 15.57 18.35 -14.19
C ASN A 409 16.50 17.24 -13.69
N ILE A 410 17.15 16.54 -14.64
CA ILE A 410 18.04 15.40 -14.38
C ILE A 410 19.21 15.80 -13.47
N SER A 411 19.73 17.03 -13.60
CA SER A 411 20.81 17.53 -12.74
C SER A 411 20.36 17.61 -11.28
N LYS A 412 19.12 18.04 -11.02
CA LYS A 412 18.56 18.10 -9.67
C LYS A 412 18.23 16.71 -9.11
N THR A 413 17.65 15.81 -9.91
CA THR A 413 17.37 14.44 -9.45
C THR A 413 18.69 13.71 -9.14
N SER A 414 19.72 13.86 -9.98
CA SER A 414 21.06 13.29 -9.74
C SER A 414 21.75 13.92 -8.52
N SER A 415 21.62 15.24 -8.31
CA SER A 415 22.21 15.88 -7.13
C SER A 415 21.56 15.41 -5.84
N VAL A 416 20.24 15.25 -5.83
CA VAL A 416 19.48 14.73 -4.68
C VAL A 416 19.89 13.29 -4.40
N GLN A 417 20.01 12.47 -5.44
CA GLN A 417 20.47 11.09 -5.31
C GLN A 417 21.85 11.01 -4.65
N MET A 418 22.78 11.90 -5.02
CA MET A 418 24.11 11.98 -4.42
C MET A 418 24.08 12.52 -2.97
N GLU A 419 23.28 13.56 -2.71
CA GLU A 419 23.13 14.18 -1.38
C GLU A 419 22.61 13.18 -0.34
N HIS A 420 21.66 12.34 -0.73
CA HIS A 420 21.05 11.33 0.14
C HIS A 420 21.74 9.97 0.10
N GLY A 421 22.84 9.83 -0.66
CA GLY A 421 23.63 8.60 -0.73
C GLY A 421 22.89 7.42 -1.37
N VAL A 422 21.93 7.69 -2.25
CA VAL A 422 21.15 6.66 -2.95
C VAL A 422 22.01 6.05 -4.08
N PRO A 423 22.13 4.70 -4.19
CA PRO A 423 22.95 4.05 -5.20
C PRO A 423 22.59 4.47 -6.64
N ARG A 424 23.58 4.53 -7.55
CA ARG A 424 23.38 4.99 -8.95
C ARG A 424 22.44 4.09 -9.76
N GLU A 425 22.33 2.84 -9.34
CA GLU A 425 21.46 1.81 -9.90
C GLU A 425 19.98 2.14 -9.65
N HIS A 426 19.68 2.83 -8.54
CA HIS A 426 18.34 3.30 -8.19
C HIS A 426 18.13 4.74 -8.65
N ARG A 427 17.97 4.93 -9.97
CA ARG A 427 17.77 6.25 -10.56
C ARG A 427 16.41 6.84 -10.17
N LEU A 428 16.42 8.12 -9.79
CA LEU A 428 15.21 8.90 -9.53
C LEU A 428 14.57 9.38 -10.84
N LEU A 429 13.91 8.46 -11.53
CA LEU A 429 13.16 8.70 -12.78
C LEU A 429 11.66 8.80 -12.50
N LEU A 430 10.91 9.41 -13.44
CA LEU A 430 9.46 9.41 -13.35
C LEU A 430 8.98 7.95 -13.46
N PRO A 431 8.19 7.45 -12.51
CA PRO A 431 7.62 6.11 -12.61
C PRO A 431 6.83 5.91 -13.91
N ASP A 432 6.99 4.74 -14.53
CA ASP A 432 6.40 4.43 -15.84
C ASP A 432 4.86 4.47 -15.82
N ASP A 433 4.22 4.33 -14.67
CA ASP A 433 2.76 4.42 -14.50
C ASP A 433 2.24 5.87 -14.46
N LEU A 434 3.13 6.86 -14.37
CA LEU A 434 2.79 8.29 -14.37
C LEU A 434 2.99 8.97 -15.73
N THR A 435 3.29 8.22 -16.79
CA THR A 435 3.50 8.83 -18.11
C THR A 435 2.19 9.37 -18.68
N ALA A 436 2.29 10.43 -19.49
CA ALA A 436 1.11 11.09 -20.04
C ALA A 436 0.29 10.18 -20.95
N GLU A 437 0.90 9.15 -21.54
CA GLU A 437 0.25 8.15 -22.37
C GLU A 437 -0.68 7.23 -21.55
N LYS A 438 -0.35 6.96 -20.28
CA LYS A 438 -1.12 6.04 -19.43
C LYS A 438 -2.24 6.74 -18.66
N ILE A 439 -1.96 7.91 -18.08
CA ILE A 439 -2.90 8.59 -17.17
C ILE A 439 -3.35 9.97 -17.68
N GLY A 440 -2.91 10.38 -18.87
CA GLY A 440 -3.23 11.69 -19.42
C GLY A 440 -2.52 12.84 -18.70
N ASN A 441 -2.84 14.06 -19.14
CA ASN A 441 -2.28 15.28 -18.55
C ASN A 441 -3.32 15.94 -17.62
N PRO A 442 -2.96 16.25 -16.36
CA PRO A 442 -3.91 16.79 -15.38
C PRO A 442 -4.43 18.19 -15.75
N PHE A 443 -3.70 18.96 -16.56
CA PHE A 443 -4.06 20.32 -16.97
C PHE A 443 -4.83 20.40 -18.29
N THR A 444 -5.07 19.28 -18.97
CA THR A 444 -5.90 19.26 -20.18
C THR A 444 -7.34 19.63 -19.82
N GLN A 445 -7.86 20.71 -20.41
CA GLN A 445 -9.25 21.11 -20.23
C GLN A 445 -10.19 20.16 -21.01
N PRO A 446 -11.33 19.76 -20.44
CA PRO A 446 -12.38 19.08 -21.20
C PRO A 446 -12.88 19.97 -22.33
N LYS A 447 -13.28 19.34 -23.45
CA LYS A 447 -13.88 20.04 -24.59
C LYS A 447 -15.39 19.90 -24.46
N PHE A 448 -16.09 21.03 -24.44
CA PHE A 448 -17.55 21.07 -24.42
C PHE A 448 -18.08 21.53 -25.76
N ALA A 449 -19.28 21.08 -26.12
CA ALA A 449 -19.96 21.61 -27.30
C ALA A 449 -20.33 23.09 -27.08
N LYS A 450 -20.48 23.86 -28.17
CA LYS A 450 -20.73 25.32 -28.08
C LYS A 450 -22.00 25.68 -27.29
N ASP A 451 -22.99 24.80 -27.30
CA ASP A 451 -24.31 25.00 -26.66
C ASP A 451 -24.51 24.12 -25.42
N GLU A 452 -23.46 23.48 -24.92
CA GLU A 452 -23.53 22.63 -23.73
C GLU A 452 -23.54 23.48 -22.46
N TRP A 453 -24.57 23.29 -21.63
CA TRP A 453 -24.63 23.95 -20.34
C TRP A 453 -23.63 23.32 -19.37
N VAL A 454 -22.63 24.11 -18.96
CA VAL A 454 -21.59 23.67 -18.02
C VAL A 454 -21.73 24.39 -16.68
N SER A 455 -21.76 23.62 -15.60
CA SER A 455 -21.79 24.14 -14.23
C SER A 455 -20.53 23.73 -13.47
N PRO A 456 -19.79 24.67 -12.84
CA PRO A 456 -19.99 26.12 -12.93
C PRO A 456 -19.60 26.67 -14.32
N ALA A 457 -20.16 27.81 -14.71
CA ALA A 457 -19.85 28.45 -15.99
C ALA A 457 -18.33 28.66 -16.18
N PHE A 458 -17.86 28.57 -17.43
CA PHE A 458 -16.44 28.78 -17.74
C PHE A 458 -16.05 30.26 -17.52
N ASN A 459 -15.03 30.50 -16.71
CA ASN A 459 -14.49 31.82 -16.39
C ASN A 459 -12.99 31.83 -16.66
N LYS A 460 -12.54 32.66 -17.61
CA LYS A 460 -11.13 32.71 -18.05
C LYS A 460 -10.13 32.98 -16.92
N THR A 461 -10.53 33.71 -15.88
CA THR A 461 -9.67 34.05 -14.75
C THR A 461 -9.63 32.91 -13.74
N LEU A 462 -10.79 32.41 -13.32
CA LEU A 462 -10.90 31.35 -12.29
C LEU A 462 -10.46 29.97 -12.80
N ASP A 463 -10.56 29.74 -14.11
CA ASP A 463 -10.26 28.47 -14.77
C ASP A 463 -8.92 28.45 -15.50
N LYS A 464 -8.04 29.40 -15.16
CA LYS A 464 -6.69 29.49 -15.73
C LYS A 464 -5.84 28.32 -15.23
N LEU A 465 -5.53 27.41 -16.14
CA LEU A 465 -4.59 26.30 -15.91
C LEU A 465 -3.28 26.50 -16.69
N PRO A 466 -2.18 25.86 -16.25
CA PRO A 466 -0.96 25.74 -17.04
C PRO A 466 -1.22 25.16 -18.43
N ASN A 467 -0.41 25.55 -19.42
CA ASN A 467 -0.50 25.00 -20.76
C ASN A 467 -0.12 23.50 -20.76
N SER A 468 -1.07 22.62 -21.06
CA SER A 468 -0.89 21.17 -21.04
C SER A 468 0.16 20.67 -22.05
N LYS A 469 0.48 21.44 -23.11
CA LYS A 469 1.56 21.10 -24.05
C LYS A 469 2.96 21.26 -23.45
N ASN A 470 3.10 22.16 -22.47
CA ASN A 470 4.39 22.51 -21.88
C ASN A 470 4.56 21.93 -20.46
N THR A 471 3.46 21.61 -19.79
CA THR A 471 3.46 21.12 -18.41
C THR A 471 2.90 19.71 -18.36
N SER A 472 3.78 18.72 -18.25
CA SER A 472 3.44 17.30 -18.08
C SER A 472 3.80 16.80 -16.66
N TRP A 473 3.56 15.51 -16.37
CA TRP A 473 4.03 14.85 -15.15
C TRP A 473 5.55 14.95 -14.93
N HIS A 474 6.35 15.13 -15.99
CA HIS A 474 7.79 15.38 -15.87
C HIS A 474 8.14 16.78 -15.33
N ASN A 475 7.24 17.76 -15.51
CA ASN A 475 7.51 19.17 -15.21
C ASN A 475 6.91 19.63 -13.87
N ILE A 476 5.99 18.85 -13.30
CA ILE A 476 5.36 19.15 -12.01
C ILE A 476 6.19 18.60 -10.85
N PRO A 477 6.20 19.29 -9.69
CA PRO A 477 6.88 18.78 -8.50
C PRO A 477 6.08 17.65 -7.86
N LEU A 478 6.68 16.47 -7.76
CA LEU A 478 6.10 15.31 -7.08
C LEU A 478 6.89 15.00 -5.81
N LEU A 479 6.18 14.81 -4.69
CA LEU A 479 6.75 14.26 -3.47
C LEU A 479 7.17 12.82 -3.77
N THR A 480 8.47 12.58 -3.67
CA THR A 480 9.11 11.33 -4.05
C THR A 480 9.88 10.79 -2.86
N ASN A 481 9.63 9.53 -2.48
CA ASN A 481 10.51 8.80 -1.58
C ASN A 481 11.79 8.44 -2.34
N ILE A 482 12.89 9.07 -1.95
CA ILE A 482 14.17 8.98 -2.66
C ILE A 482 14.85 7.62 -2.46
N HIS A 483 14.57 6.94 -1.34
CA HIS A 483 15.18 5.65 -1.00
C HIS A 483 14.49 4.48 -1.70
N SER A 484 13.20 4.60 -1.99
CA SER A 484 12.44 3.62 -2.78
C SER A 484 12.21 4.04 -4.24
N ALA A 485 12.71 5.22 -4.63
CA ALA A 485 12.42 5.87 -5.91
C ALA A 485 10.91 5.92 -6.27
N SER A 486 10.03 5.90 -5.27
CA SER A 486 8.57 5.80 -5.43
C SER A 486 7.87 7.13 -5.16
N VAL A 487 6.83 7.45 -5.93
CA VAL A 487 5.97 8.63 -5.72
C VAL A 487 4.68 8.17 -5.03
N PRO A 488 4.47 8.33 -3.71
CA PRO A 488 3.28 7.82 -3.04
C PRO A 488 1.98 8.42 -3.59
N ALA A 489 0.92 7.60 -3.64
CA ALA A 489 -0.42 8.05 -4.04
C ALA A 489 -1.15 8.82 -2.94
N LEU A 490 -0.91 8.46 -1.68
CA LEU A 490 -1.52 9.01 -0.49
C LEU A 490 -0.45 9.37 0.55
N VAL A 491 -0.52 10.59 1.08
CA VAL A 491 0.47 11.13 2.02
C VAL A 491 -0.17 11.30 3.40
N HIS A 492 0.38 10.61 4.40
CA HIS A 492 -0.03 10.67 5.81
C HIS A 492 0.94 11.55 6.62
N LEU A 493 0.41 12.60 7.23
CA LEU A 493 1.18 13.61 7.97
C LEU A 493 1.06 13.42 9.49
N ASP A 494 1.38 12.20 9.94
CA ASP A 494 1.27 11.71 11.33
C ASP A 494 2.41 12.15 12.27
N GLY A 495 3.29 13.01 11.79
CA GLY A 495 4.39 13.61 12.55
C GLY A 495 4.10 15.07 12.95
N ASP A 496 5.09 15.94 12.78
CA ASP A 496 5.00 17.37 13.11
C ASP A 496 3.83 18.08 12.40
N PRO A 497 2.81 18.58 13.13
CA PRO A 497 1.68 19.28 12.53
C PRO A 497 2.06 20.58 11.81
N ALA A 498 3.19 21.21 12.16
CA ALA A 498 3.60 22.49 11.58
C ALA A 498 3.95 22.39 10.09
N VAL A 499 4.30 21.19 9.61
CA VAL A 499 4.65 20.99 8.19
C VAL A 499 3.43 20.77 7.29
N ARG A 500 2.25 20.52 7.87
CA ARG A 500 1.03 20.17 7.11
C ARG A 500 0.62 21.26 6.13
N ASP A 501 0.63 22.51 6.59
CA ASP A 501 0.29 23.66 5.76
C ASP A 501 1.36 23.91 4.68
N PHE A 502 2.63 23.71 5.02
CA PHE A 502 3.75 23.86 4.09
C PHE A 502 3.72 22.79 2.97
N TRP A 503 3.46 21.53 3.31
CA TRP A 503 3.42 20.44 2.34
C TRP A 503 2.18 20.52 1.45
N TRP A 504 1.03 20.94 1.99
CA TRP A 504 -0.15 21.23 1.18
C TRP A 504 0.15 22.27 0.09
N LYS A 505 0.82 23.39 0.45
CA LYS A 505 1.22 24.44 -0.50
C LYS A 505 2.22 23.96 -1.56
N LYS A 506 2.94 22.86 -1.32
CA LYS A 506 3.86 22.27 -2.30
C LYS A 506 3.19 21.31 -3.28
N MET A 507 1.97 20.85 -3.00
CA MET A 507 1.23 19.98 -3.91
C MET A 507 1.10 20.62 -5.28
N TRP A 508 1.36 19.85 -6.33
CA TRP A 508 1.38 20.34 -7.71
C TRP A 508 0.07 20.99 -8.16
N TYR A 509 -1.07 20.57 -7.59
CA TYR A 509 -2.38 21.12 -7.90
C TYR A 509 -2.73 22.35 -7.05
N GLN A 510 -2.07 22.58 -5.91
CA GLN A 510 -2.50 23.60 -4.94
C GLN A 510 -2.57 25.02 -5.53
N PRO A 511 -1.57 25.49 -6.31
CA PRO A 511 -1.62 26.81 -6.95
C PRO A 511 -2.76 27.00 -7.95
N HIS A 512 -3.36 25.89 -8.40
CA HIS A 512 -4.45 25.87 -9.38
C HIS A 512 -5.68 25.12 -8.85
N ALA A 513 -5.78 24.93 -7.52
CA ALA A 513 -6.74 24.01 -6.93
C ALA A 513 -8.19 24.43 -7.22
N ARG A 514 -8.48 25.74 -7.23
CA ARG A 514 -9.81 26.24 -7.60
C ARG A 514 -10.15 25.91 -9.05
N ALA A 515 -9.25 26.21 -9.98
CA ALA A 515 -9.43 25.93 -11.40
C ALA A 515 -9.60 24.43 -11.68
N LEU A 516 -8.80 23.58 -11.00
CA LEU A 516 -8.88 22.12 -11.13
C LEU A 516 -10.15 21.55 -10.49
N LEU A 517 -10.60 22.11 -9.37
CA LEU A 517 -11.88 21.72 -8.77
C LEU A 517 -13.05 22.12 -9.66
N ARG A 518 -13.04 23.35 -10.22
CA ARG A 518 -14.06 23.78 -11.20
C ARG A 518 -14.05 22.91 -12.45
N LYS A 519 -12.87 22.49 -12.93
CA LYS A 519 -12.73 21.51 -14.01
C LYS A 519 -13.40 20.18 -13.65
N TYR A 520 -13.20 19.66 -12.44
CA TYR A 520 -13.85 18.43 -11.96
C TYR A 520 -15.38 18.57 -11.94
N MET A 521 -15.91 19.70 -11.45
CA MET A 521 -17.35 19.96 -11.38
C MET A 521 -18.04 19.95 -12.75
N ARG A 522 -17.34 20.39 -13.81
CA ARG A 522 -17.86 20.41 -15.18
C ARG A 522 -17.78 19.07 -15.90
N SER A 523 -17.17 18.05 -15.32
CA SER A 523 -17.17 16.72 -15.96
C SER A 523 -18.61 16.27 -16.21
N PRO A 524 -18.90 15.62 -17.35
CA PRO A 524 -20.26 15.51 -17.86
C PRO A 524 -21.18 14.81 -16.85
N THR A 525 -22.13 15.58 -16.30
CA THR A 525 -23.19 15.12 -15.38
C THR A 525 -24.52 14.88 -16.11
N GLY A 526 -24.57 15.15 -17.42
CA GLY A 526 -25.78 15.11 -18.25
C GLY A 526 -25.94 13.80 -19.02
N PHE A 527 -26.13 13.91 -20.34
CA PHE A 527 -26.47 12.79 -21.22
C PHE A 527 -25.45 11.64 -21.17
N GLU A 528 -24.15 11.91 -21.12
CA GLU A 528 -23.13 10.84 -21.05
C GLU A 528 -23.20 10.05 -19.73
N ALA A 529 -23.42 10.73 -18.60
CA ALA A 529 -23.63 10.06 -17.32
C ALA A 529 -24.95 9.25 -17.33
N ALA A 530 -26.02 9.79 -17.91
CA ALA A 530 -27.29 9.09 -18.05
C ALA A 530 -27.15 7.86 -18.98
N GLN A 531 -26.45 7.99 -20.10
CA GLN A 531 -26.17 6.90 -21.04
C GLN A 531 -25.30 5.83 -20.38
N SER A 532 -24.26 6.22 -19.65
CA SER A 532 -23.42 5.31 -18.86
C SER A 532 -24.23 4.54 -17.81
N ALA A 533 -25.12 5.23 -17.09
CA ALA A 533 -26.04 4.61 -16.14
C ALA A 533 -26.99 3.62 -16.83
N MET A 534 -27.52 3.98 -18.01
CA MET A 534 -28.34 3.09 -18.84
C MET A 534 -27.58 1.87 -19.35
N LEU A 535 -26.25 1.95 -19.47
CA LEU A 535 -25.36 0.84 -19.82
C LEU A 535 -24.84 0.08 -18.58
N GLY A 536 -25.39 0.36 -17.39
CA GLY A 536 -25.07 -0.32 -16.14
C GLY A 536 -23.87 0.23 -15.38
N GLY A 537 -23.34 1.39 -15.76
CA GLY A 537 -22.28 2.09 -15.03
C GLY A 537 -20.98 1.30 -14.92
N GLN A 538 -20.64 0.50 -15.95
CA GLN A 538 -19.46 -0.38 -15.92
C GLN A 538 -18.15 0.41 -15.75
N GLU A 539 -18.07 1.61 -16.34
CA GLU A 539 -16.93 2.53 -16.18
C GLU A 539 -16.96 3.36 -14.88
N TRP A 540 -17.96 3.20 -14.01
CA TRP A 540 -18.01 3.97 -12.76
C TRP A 540 -17.16 3.31 -11.69
N TRP A 541 -16.44 4.15 -10.93
CA TRP A 541 -15.78 3.72 -9.70
C TRP A 541 -16.80 3.28 -8.65
N ASP A 542 -17.82 4.10 -8.40
CA ASP A 542 -18.87 3.82 -7.42
C ASP A 542 -20.24 3.85 -8.11
N LEU A 543 -21.05 2.81 -7.88
CA LEU A 543 -22.38 2.67 -8.47
C LEU A 543 -23.36 3.78 -8.10
N ARG A 544 -23.16 4.44 -6.96
CA ARG A 544 -24.00 5.58 -6.56
C ARG A 544 -23.78 6.80 -7.44
N GLY A 545 -22.65 6.86 -8.14
CA GLY A 545 -22.24 8.03 -8.90
C GLY A 545 -22.16 9.28 -8.02
N GLY A 546 -22.44 10.42 -8.64
CA GLY A 546 -22.35 11.74 -8.03
C GLY A 546 -21.06 12.47 -8.42
N LYS A 547 -21.16 13.79 -8.56
CA LYS A 547 -20.05 14.70 -8.84
C LYS A 547 -20.23 15.96 -8.00
N GLY A 548 -19.13 16.47 -7.47
CA GLY A 548 -19.12 17.73 -6.73
C GLY A 548 -19.59 17.69 -5.27
N GLY A 549 -19.73 16.49 -4.71
CA GLY A 549 -20.15 16.30 -3.33
C GLY A 549 -19.66 14.97 -2.77
N LEU A 550 -20.26 14.58 -1.65
CA LEU A 550 -19.88 13.46 -0.81
C LEU A 550 -21.11 12.68 -0.38
N TRP A 551 -20.91 11.40 -0.10
CA TRP A 551 -21.93 10.58 0.53
C TRP A 551 -21.73 10.56 2.05
N THR A 552 -22.79 10.36 2.83
CA THR A 552 -22.70 9.93 4.22
C THR A 552 -22.84 8.41 4.32
N ASP A 553 -22.44 7.83 5.45
CA ASP A 553 -22.70 6.42 5.78
C ASP A 553 -24.19 6.07 5.91
N LYS A 554 -25.07 7.08 5.90
CA LYS A 554 -26.54 6.92 5.85
C LYS A 554 -27.12 6.98 4.43
N GLY A 555 -26.29 7.23 3.42
CA GLY A 555 -26.74 7.40 2.03
C GLY A 555 -27.26 8.80 1.70
N GLU A 556 -26.94 9.81 2.52
CA GLU A 556 -27.28 11.22 2.22
C GLU A 556 -26.19 11.84 1.34
N TRP A 557 -26.59 12.69 0.39
CA TRP A 557 -25.66 13.46 -0.43
C TRP A 557 -25.40 14.83 0.20
N LEU A 558 -24.13 15.21 0.32
CA LEU A 558 -23.68 16.52 0.82
C LEU A 558 -22.86 17.22 -0.25
N ASP A 559 -23.22 18.44 -0.59
CA ASP A 559 -22.44 19.22 -1.56
C ASP A 559 -21.09 19.65 -0.99
N PHE A 560 -20.09 19.80 -1.85
CA PHE A 560 -18.76 20.26 -1.44
C PHE A 560 -18.81 21.56 -0.64
N ALA A 561 -19.66 22.50 -1.07
CA ALA A 561 -19.84 23.77 -0.38
C ALA A 561 -20.39 23.57 1.03
N GLU A 562 -21.34 22.67 1.25
CA GLU A 562 -21.93 22.43 2.57
C GLU A 562 -20.87 21.99 3.60
N VAL A 563 -19.95 21.12 3.19
CA VAL A 563 -18.91 20.58 4.08
C VAL A 563 -17.73 21.54 4.23
N CYS A 564 -17.29 22.18 3.15
CA CYS A 564 -16.03 22.91 3.10
C CYS A 564 -16.12 24.44 3.06
N THR A 565 -17.33 25.01 3.12
CA THR A 565 -17.51 26.45 3.32
C THR A 565 -16.82 26.90 4.62
N GLY A 566 -16.00 27.95 4.50
CA GLY A 566 -15.21 28.56 5.57
C GLY A 566 -13.74 28.14 5.57
N PHE A 567 -13.35 27.14 4.77
CA PHE A 567 -11.97 26.66 4.67
C PHE A 567 -11.29 27.03 3.34
N GLU A 568 -11.92 27.83 2.48
CA GLU A 568 -11.42 28.13 1.13
C GLU A 568 -10.05 28.79 1.13
N ARG A 569 -9.76 29.63 2.14
CA ARG A 569 -8.43 30.22 2.33
C ARG A 569 -7.36 29.14 2.60
N ASP A 570 -7.68 28.11 3.37
CA ASP A 570 -6.78 27.00 3.68
C ASP A 570 -6.57 26.04 2.49
N LEU A 571 -7.52 26.03 1.55
CA LEU A 571 -7.52 25.17 0.36
C LEU A 571 -6.80 25.84 -0.81
N PHE A 572 -7.28 27.02 -1.21
CA PHE A 572 -6.88 27.68 -2.45
C PHE A 572 -5.80 28.74 -2.23
N ASP A 573 -5.91 29.53 -1.15
CA ASP A 573 -4.99 30.65 -0.85
C ASP A 573 -4.78 31.60 -2.06
N ASP A 574 -5.84 31.82 -2.87
CA ASP A 574 -5.78 32.48 -4.18
C ASP A 574 -6.37 33.90 -4.20
N GLY A 575 -6.92 34.36 -3.08
CA GLY A 575 -7.52 35.69 -2.95
C GLY A 575 -8.90 35.85 -3.59
N PHE A 576 -9.47 34.80 -4.19
CA PHE A 576 -10.81 34.87 -4.82
C PHE A 576 -11.97 34.64 -3.83
N GLY A 577 -11.70 34.51 -2.53
CA GLY A 577 -12.77 34.37 -1.53
C GLY A 577 -13.45 33.01 -1.50
N ARG A 578 -14.73 33.00 -1.11
CA ARG A 578 -15.52 31.77 -0.87
C ARG A 578 -15.81 31.01 -2.16
N TRP A 579 -16.02 29.71 -2.04
CA TRP A 579 -16.37 28.86 -3.17
C TRP A 579 -17.77 29.22 -3.68
N ALA A 580 -17.95 29.29 -5.00
CA ALA A 580 -19.17 29.74 -5.68
C ALA A 580 -19.56 31.22 -5.45
N HIS A 581 -18.79 31.96 -4.65
CA HIS A 581 -18.97 33.38 -4.37
C HIS A 581 -17.68 34.17 -4.67
N GLU A 582 -17.02 33.84 -5.78
CA GLU A 582 -15.67 34.33 -6.09
C GLU A 582 -15.55 35.84 -6.42
N GLY A 583 -16.70 36.54 -6.51
CA GLY A 583 -16.80 37.96 -6.82
C GLY A 583 -16.98 38.87 -5.60
N GLY A 584 -17.08 38.32 -4.39
CA GLY A 584 -17.39 39.12 -3.18
C GLY A 584 -18.86 39.53 -3.06
N ASP A 585 -19.73 39.01 -3.93
CA ASP A 585 -21.17 39.14 -3.78
C ASP A 585 -21.62 38.28 -2.59
N ASP A 586 -21.78 38.91 -1.42
CA ASP A 586 -22.80 38.56 -0.44
C ASP A 586 -24.19 38.84 -1.05
N ASP A 587 -24.45 38.33 -2.27
CA ASP A 587 -25.79 38.28 -2.81
C ASP A 587 -26.53 37.29 -1.92
N GLU A 588 -27.29 37.85 -0.97
CA GLU A 588 -28.30 37.15 -0.20
C GLU A 588 -29.02 36.19 -1.15
N GLN A 589 -28.75 34.89 -1.01
CA GLN A 589 -29.38 33.89 -1.86
C GLN A 589 -30.89 34.08 -1.80
N PRO A 590 -31.60 33.97 -2.93
CA PRO A 590 -33.05 34.07 -2.93
C PRO A 590 -33.63 32.94 -2.06
N VAL A 591 -34.05 33.28 -0.85
CA VAL A 591 -34.74 32.39 0.07
C VAL A 591 -36.18 32.37 -0.36
N TYR A 592 -36.66 31.25 -0.88
CA TYR A 592 -38.07 31.09 -1.24
C TYR A 592 -38.85 30.45 -0.10
N ASN A 593 -40.11 30.85 0.07
CA ASN A 593 -41.02 30.12 0.95
C ASN A 593 -41.45 28.79 0.30
N GLN A 594 -42.18 27.95 1.05
CA GLN A 594 -42.75 26.70 0.56
C GLN A 594 -43.73 26.86 -0.64
N PHE A 595 -44.08 28.09 -1.01
CA PHE A 595 -44.94 28.43 -2.14
C PHE A 595 -44.16 29.04 -3.32
N GLY A 596 -42.82 29.07 -3.26
CA GLY A 596 -41.98 29.61 -4.33
C GLY A 596 -41.86 31.14 -4.37
N ASN A 597 -42.29 31.86 -3.31
CA ASN A 597 -42.16 33.32 -3.24
C ASN A 597 -40.85 33.72 -2.56
N LEU A 598 -40.14 34.69 -3.14
CA LEU A 598 -38.91 35.26 -2.61
C LEU A 598 -39.16 35.97 -1.25
N ILE A 599 -38.61 35.41 -0.18
CA ILE A 599 -38.62 35.96 1.18
C ILE A 599 -37.44 36.93 1.39
N LYS A 600 -36.28 36.63 0.82
CA LYS A 600 -35.02 37.38 1.04
C LYS A 600 -34.06 37.15 -0.13
N GLY A 601 -33.27 38.14 -0.53
CA GLY A 601 -32.35 38.04 -1.67
C GLY A 601 -32.79 38.79 -2.92
N LYS A 602 -31.95 38.78 -3.97
CA LYS A 602 -32.29 39.33 -5.29
C LYS A 602 -32.42 38.18 -6.30
N GLU A 603 -33.50 38.20 -7.09
CA GLU A 603 -33.56 37.40 -8.32
C GLU A 603 -32.51 37.91 -9.31
N LYS A 604 -31.76 36.99 -9.93
CA LYS A 604 -30.78 37.30 -10.97
C LYS A 604 -31.40 37.32 -12.35
#